data_AF-A0A0C9TC30-F1
#
_entry.id   AF-A0A0C9TC30-F1
#
_cell.length_a   1.000
_cell.length_b   1.000
_cell.length_c   1.000
_cell.angle_alpha   90.00
_cell.angle_beta   90.00
_cell.angle_gamma   90.00
#
_symmetry.space_group_name_H-M   'P 1'
#
loop_
_entity.id
_entity.type
_entity.pdbx_description
1 polymer ?
#
loop_
_entity_poly.entity_id
_entity_poly.type
_entity_poly.pdbx_seq_one_letter_code
_entity_poly.pdbx_strand_id
1 'polypeptide(L)'
;MFLNSSVLAPEYNRFFGALWKSKINAAIRELLMLRVAALNYATFEWIAHEPMGRAAGLTDDQLRAIRDVSYLRPVKEKRPSPSPALTPLMIAATEYADAMTLDVKVPQEVFDALKAHLDNQEMFEATAIVSGYNMITRIILATDVGDLANTEVPQVKSKNKL
;
A
#
# COMPACT_ATOMS: atom_id res chain seq x y z
N MET A 1 22.52 3.75 5.49
CA MET A 1 22.04 4.73 6.50
C MET A 1 21.24 4.07 7.62
N PHE A 2 20.15 3.36 7.33
CA PHE A 2 19.27 2.72 8.33
C PHE A 2 20.01 1.89 9.41
N LEU A 3 20.84 0.93 8.99
CA LEU A 3 21.56 0.03 9.92
C LEU A 3 22.60 0.74 10.80
N ASN A 4 22.94 2.01 10.52
CA ASN A 4 23.86 2.78 11.34
C ASN A 4 23.20 3.36 12.59
N SER A 5 21.86 3.33 12.69
CA SER A 5 21.13 3.74 13.90
C SER A 5 20.88 2.55 14.81
N SER A 6 21.77 2.32 15.77
CA SER A 6 21.64 1.23 16.75
C SER A 6 20.40 1.35 17.65
N VAL A 7 19.86 2.57 17.81
CA VAL A 7 18.67 2.83 18.62
C VAL A 7 17.40 2.64 17.82
N LEU A 8 17.31 3.18 16.59
CA LEU A 8 16.05 3.16 15.84
C LEU A 8 15.86 1.89 15.01
N ALA A 9 16.94 1.29 14.48
CA ALA A 9 16.80 0.14 13.58
C ALA A 9 16.13 -1.09 14.22
N PRO A 10 16.43 -1.49 15.47
CA PRO A 10 15.76 -2.62 16.10
C PRO A 10 14.26 -2.38 16.34
N GLU A 11 13.89 -1.17 16.76
CA GLU A 11 12.50 -0.80 17.07
C GLU A 11 11.66 -0.70 15.80
N TYR A 12 12.24 -0.13 14.75
CA TYR A 12 11.68 -0.18 13.41
C TYR A 12 11.39 -1.62 12.99
N ASN A 13 12.38 -2.52 13.08
CA ASN A 13 12.20 -3.92 12.69
C ASN A 13 11.14 -4.63 13.54
N ARG A 14 11.04 -4.31 14.83
CA ARG A 14 10.00 -4.85 15.72
C ARG A 14 8.61 -4.39 15.30
N PHE A 15 8.44 -3.11 15.01
CA PHE A 15 7.15 -2.55 14.57
C PHE A 15 6.70 -3.17 13.26
N PHE A 16 7.54 -3.16 12.21
CA PHE A 16 7.18 -3.79 10.93
C PHE A 16 6.98 -5.30 11.07
N GLY A 17 7.80 -5.98 11.87
CA GLY A 17 7.62 -7.39 12.20
C GLY A 17 6.27 -7.70 12.86
N ALA A 18 5.67 -6.76 13.59
CA ALA A 18 4.31 -6.89 14.13
C ALA A 18 3.24 -6.73 13.03
N LEU A 19 3.43 -5.82 12.06
CA LEU A 19 2.53 -5.67 10.91
C LEU A 19 2.46 -6.98 10.08
N TRP A 20 3.57 -7.71 9.96
CA TRP A 20 3.60 -9.03 9.30
C TRP A 20 2.82 -10.12 10.05
N LYS A 21 2.54 -9.92 11.33
CA LYS A 21 1.79 -10.84 12.19
C LYS A 21 0.33 -10.42 12.39
N SER A 22 -0.12 -9.37 11.71
CA SER A 22 -1.52 -8.92 11.73
C SER A 22 -2.47 -10.05 11.33
N LYS A 23 -3.71 -10.01 11.83
CA LYS A 23 -4.82 -10.87 11.40
C LYS A 23 -5.34 -10.54 10.01
N ILE A 24 -5.08 -9.33 9.50
CA ILE A 24 -5.44 -8.94 8.14
C ILE A 24 -4.96 -9.99 7.14
N ASN A 25 -5.89 -10.43 6.27
CA ASN A 25 -5.58 -11.35 5.18
C ASN A 25 -4.38 -10.85 4.37
N ALA A 26 -3.45 -11.75 4.05
CA ALA A 26 -2.21 -11.40 3.38
C ALA A 26 -2.41 -10.58 2.08
N ALA A 27 -3.41 -10.90 1.25
CA ALA A 27 -3.67 -10.16 0.02
C ALA A 27 -4.11 -8.72 0.30
N ILE A 28 -4.90 -8.49 1.34
CA ILE A 28 -5.36 -7.16 1.76
C ILE A 28 -4.21 -6.38 2.40
N ARG A 29 -3.37 -7.03 3.20
CA ARG A 29 -2.17 -6.41 3.76
C ARG A 29 -1.26 -5.91 2.64
N GLU A 30 -0.90 -6.77 1.68
CA GLU A 30 -0.05 -6.39 0.54
C GLU A 30 -0.73 -5.32 -0.33
N LEU A 31 -2.05 -5.37 -0.51
CA LEU A 31 -2.79 -4.31 -1.20
C LEU A 31 -2.61 -2.95 -0.53
N LEU A 32 -2.78 -2.85 0.79
CA LEU A 32 -2.61 -1.59 1.52
C LEU A 32 -1.18 -1.05 1.35
N MET A 33 -0.19 -1.93 1.46
CA MET A 33 1.24 -1.61 1.32
C MET A 33 1.57 -1.11 -0.09
N LEU A 34 1.19 -1.87 -1.12
CA LEU A 34 1.39 -1.55 -2.53
C LEU A 34 0.66 -0.27 -2.92
N ARG A 35 -0.53 -0.04 -2.39
CA ARG A 35 -1.28 1.17 -2.68
C ARG A 35 -0.57 2.42 -2.16
N VAL A 36 -0.08 2.38 -0.92
CA VAL A 36 0.74 3.46 -0.36
C VAL A 36 2.01 3.67 -1.16
N ALA A 37 2.69 2.60 -1.58
CA ALA A 37 3.88 2.69 -2.42
C ALA A 37 3.58 3.38 -3.77
N ALA A 38 2.46 3.06 -4.42
CA ALA A 38 2.03 3.71 -5.66
C ALA A 38 1.70 5.20 -5.46
N LEU A 39 0.96 5.55 -4.41
CA LEU A 39 0.58 6.93 -4.09
C LEU A 39 1.79 7.81 -3.76
N ASN A 40 2.77 7.25 -3.05
CA ASN A 40 3.98 7.95 -2.65
C ASN A 40 5.11 7.86 -3.68
N TYR A 41 4.90 7.20 -4.83
CA TYR A 41 5.92 6.99 -5.86
C TYR A 41 7.17 6.22 -5.36
N ALA A 42 6.99 5.33 -4.39
CA ALA A 42 8.08 4.61 -3.74
C ALA A 42 8.41 3.31 -4.51
N THR A 43 9.25 3.42 -5.53
CA THR A 43 9.61 2.31 -6.43
C THR A 43 10.28 1.14 -5.73
N PHE A 44 11.19 1.39 -4.79
CA PHE A 44 11.83 0.33 -4.01
C PHE A 44 10.79 -0.50 -3.24
N GLU A 45 9.84 0.17 -2.58
CA GLU A 45 8.79 -0.49 -1.81
C GLU A 45 7.88 -1.33 -2.71
N TRP A 46 7.49 -0.79 -3.86
CA TRP A 46 6.68 -1.52 -4.83
C TRP A 46 7.38 -2.80 -5.31
N ILE A 47 8.66 -2.72 -5.70
CA ILE A 47 9.41 -3.87 -6.20
C ILE A 47 9.59 -4.94 -5.12
N ALA A 48 9.77 -4.53 -3.86
CA ALA A 48 9.86 -5.46 -2.73
C ALA A 48 8.53 -6.20 -2.48
N HIS A 49 7.40 -5.49 -2.61
CA HIS A 49 6.09 -6.00 -2.22
C HIS A 49 5.26 -6.64 -3.34
N GLU A 50 5.47 -6.30 -4.62
CA GLU A 50 4.71 -6.89 -5.72
C GLU A 50 4.84 -8.43 -5.73
N PRO A 51 6.04 -9.04 -5.57
CA PRO A 51 6.17 -10.49 -5.49
C PRO A 51 5.41 -11.10 -4.30
N MET A 52 5.36 -10.39 -3.18
CA MET A 52 4.64 -10.82 -1.96
C MET A 52 3.12 -10.75 -2.18
N GLY A 53 2.62 -9.68 -2.79
CA GLY A 53 1.22 -9.56 -3.20
C GLY A 53 0.78 -10.69 -4.13
N ARG A 54 1.63 -11.07 -5.09
CA ARG A 54 1.40 -12.22 -5.97
C ARG A 54 1.38 -13.53 -5.20
N ALA A 55 2.32 -13.73 -4.29
CA ALA A 55 2.37 -14.93 -3.45
C ALA A 55 1.13 -15.03 -2.53
N ALA A 56 0.55 -13.88 -2.14
CA ALA A 56 -0.70 -13.80 -1.39
C ALA A 56 -1.96 -13.96 -2.26
N GLY A 57 -1.82 -14.10 -3.59
CA GLY A 57 -2.92 -14.39 -4.51
C GLY A 57 -3.46 -13.18 -5.29
N LEU A 58 -2.81 -12.01 -5.22
CA LEU A 58 -3.20 -10.87 -6.07
C LEU A 58 -2.94 -11.18 -7.55
N THR A 59 -3.97 -10.99 -8.38
CA THR A 59 -3.88 -11.18 -9.83
C THR A 59 -3.19 -9.99 -10.51
N ASP A 60 -2.77 -10.18 -11.76
CA ASP A 60 -2.21 -9.10 -12.58
C ASP A 60 -3.19 -7.92 -12.72
N ASP A 61 -4.48 -8.18 -12.89
CA ASP A 61 -5.52 -7.15 -13.00
C ASP A 61 -5.73 -6.39 -11.69
N GLN A 62 -5.68 -7.09 -10.55
CA GLN A 62 -5.77 -6.46 -9.23
C GLN A 62 -4.56 -5.59 -8.97
N LEU A 63 -3.34 -6.08 -9.25
CA LEU A 63 -2.11 -5.30 -9.10
C LEU A 63 -2.09 -4.06 -10.00
N ARG A 64 -2.59 -4.18 -11.25
CA ARG A 64 -2.76 -3.03 -12.14
C ARG A 64 -3.71 -1.99 -11.54
N ALA A 65 -4.85 -2.42 -11.02
CA ALA A 65 -5.81 -1.52 -10.38
C ALA A 65 -5.25 -0.86 -9.11
N ILE A 66 -4.50 -1.60 -8.28
CA ILE A 66 -3.83 -1.09 -7.08
C ILE A 66 -2.76 -0.06 -7.45
N ARG A 67 -1.99 -0.30 -8.52
CA ARG A 67 -0.97 0.64 -9.02
C ARG A 67 -1.56 1.92 -9.59
N ASP A 68 -2.78 1.86 -10.14
CA ASP A 68 -3.33 2.95 -10.93
C ASP A 68 -3.66 4.19 -10.07
N VAL A 69 -2.79 5.19 -10.19
CA VAL A 69 -2.91 6.51 -9.57
C VAL A 69 -3.02 7.61 -10.64
N SER A 70 -3.35 7.25 -11.88
CA SER A 70 -3.40 8.17 -13.02
C SER A 70 -4.37 9.33 -12.81
N TYR A 71 -5.50 9.08 -12.14
CA TYR A 71 -6.51 10.11 -11.82
C TYR A 71 -6.04 11.20 -10.84
N LEU A 72 -4.83 11.07 -10.28
CA LEU A 72 -4.22 12.11 -9.44
C LEU A 72 -3.43 13.16 -10.26
N ARG A 73 -3.27 12.99 -11.57
CA ARG A 73 -2.48 13.90 -12.44
C ARG A 73 -3.16 14.11 -13.81
N PRO A 74 -3.10 15.32 -14.42
CA PRO A 74 -2.69 16.62 -13.90
C PRO A 74 -3.86 17.40 -13.26
N VAL A 75 -5.07 16.83 -13.28
CA VAL A 75 -6.29 17.37 -12.69
C VAL A 75 -6.81 16.33 -11.70
N LYS A 76 -7.34 16.77 -10.55
CA LYS A 76 -8.19 15.91 -9.70
C LYS A 76 -9.48 15.63 -10.48
N GLU A 77 -9.38 14.79 -11.49
CA GLU A 77 -10.55 14.24 -12.14
C GLU A 77 -11.33 13.42 -11.12
N LYS A 78 -12.63 13.28 -11.34
CA LYS A 78 -13.45 12.43 -10.50
C LYS A 78 -12.83 11.03 -10.55
N ARG A 79 -12.59 10.42 -9.37
CA ARG A 79 -12.04 9.07 -9.29
C ARG A 79 -12.82 8.15 -10.24
N PRO A 80 -12.14 7.39 -11.11
CA PRO A 80 -12.82 6.44 -11.97
C PRO A 80 -13.58 5.41 -11.12
N SER A 81 -14.61 4.82 -11.70
CA SER A 81 -15.27 3.67 -11.08
C SER A 81 -14.22 2.61 -10.73
N PRO A 82 -14.34 1.94 -9.56
CA PRO A 82 -13.38 0.92 -9.18
C PRO A 82 -13.27 -0.16 -10.26
N SER A 83 -12.05 -0.69 -10.44
CA SER A 83 -11.82 -1.78 -11.39
C SER A 83 -12.69 -2.99 -11.04
N PRO A 84 -13.36 -3.62 -12.02
CA PRO A 84 -14.15 -4.82 -11.79
C PRO A 84 -13.31 -6.02 -11.31
N ALA A 85 -11.98 -5.93 -11.38
CA ALA A 85 -11.08 -6.95 -10.85
C ALA A 85 -10.97 -6.95 -9.31
N LEU A 86 -11.35 -5.85 -8.66
CA LEU A 86 -11.29 -5.71 -7.20
C LEU A 86 -12.59 -6.19 -6.56
N THR A 87 -12.47 -6.93 -5.46
CA THR A 87 -13.61 -7.29 -4.62
C THR A 87 -14.09 -6.08 -3.80
N PRO A 88 -15.31 -6.10 -3.23
CA PRO A 88 -15.79 -5.00 -2.37
C PRO A 88 -14.83 -4.64 -1.23
N LEU A 89 -14.23 -5.64 -0.56
CA LEU A 89 -13.22 -5.42 0.47
C LEU A 89 -11.94 -4.76 -0.09
N MET A 90 -11.46 -5.20 -1.26
CA MET A 90 -10.28 -4.60 -1.91
C MET A 90 -10.54 -3.15 -2.33
N ILE A 91 -11.75 -2.85 -2.79
CA ILE A 91 -12.19 -1.49 -3.11
C ILE A 91 -12.11 -0.66 -1.83
N ALA A 92 -12.83 -1.04 -0.77
CA ALA A 92 -12.84 -0.32 0.50
C ALA A 92 -11.44 -0.12 1.10
N ALA A 93 -10.57 -1.14 1.04
CA ALA A 93 -9.19 -1.05 1.48
C ALA A 93 -8.37 -0.05 0.64
N THR A 94 -8.57 -0.01 -0.68
CA THR A 94 -7.94 0.96 -1.57
C THR A 94 -8.42 2.38 -1.26
N GLU A 95 -9.72 2.58 -1.04
CA GLU A 95 -10.28 3.89 -0.70
C GLU A 95 -9.78 4.40 0.65
N TYR A 96 -9.68 3.50 1.63
CA TYR A 96 -9.14 3.79 2.94
C TYR A 96 -7.65 4.18 2.89
N ALA A 97 -6.83 3.43 2.15
CA ALA A 97 -5.42 3.73 1.97
C ALA A 97 -5.20 5.09 1.28
N ASP A 98 -6.03 5.42 0.29
CA ASP A 98 -6.01 6.72 -0.37
C ASP A 98 -6.34 7.86 0.59
N ALA A 99 -7.46 7.77 1.32
CA ALA A 99 -7.88 8.81 2.25
C ALA A 99 -6.84 9.05 3.35
N MET A 100 -6.28 7.98 3.94
CA MET A 100 -5.22 8.07 4.94
C MET A 100 -3.92 8.70 4.38
N THR A 101 -3.60 8.45 3.12
CA THR A 101 -2.32 8.87 2.51
C THR A 101 -2.38 10.28 1.94
N LEU A 102 -3.47 10.63 1.26
CA LEU A 102 -3.64 11.89 0.54
C LEU A 102 -4.29 12.97 1.39
N ASP A 103 -5.32 12.61 2.17
CA ASP A 103 -6.14 13.56 2.92
C ASP A 103 -5.82 13.57 4.42
N VAL A 104 -5.16 12.52 4.93
CA VAL A 104 -4.83 12.25 6.35
C VAL A 104 -6.05 12.02 7.23
N LYS A 105 -7.09 12.85 7.08
CA LYS A 105 -8.38 12.71 7.75
C LYS A 105 -9.27 11.80 6.91
N VAL A 106 -9.50 10.58 7.40
CA VAL A 106 -10.39 9.63 6.74
C VAL A 106 -11.85 10.05 6.94
N PRO A 107 -12.64 10.26 5.86
CA PRO A 107 -14.08 10.46 5.98
C PRO A 107 -14.77 9.27 6.65
N GLN A 108 -15.80 9.52 7.45
CA GLN A 108 -16.45 8.47 8.25
C GLN A 108 -17.02 7.36 7.37
N GLU A 109 -17.59 7.72 6.22
CA GLU A 109 -18.14 6.79 5.24
C GLU A 109 -17.07 5.84 4.66
N VAL A 110 -15.82 6.30 4.50
CA VAL A 110 -14.70 5.48 4.02
C VAL A 110 -14.22 4.55 5.13
N PHE A 111 -14.16 5.04 6.36
CA PHE A 111 -13.87 4.21 7.53
C PHE A 111 -14.91 3.10 7.70
N ASP A 112 -16.20 3.46 7.67
CA ASP A 112 -17.32 2.53 7.84
C ASP A 112 -17.37 1.49 6.71
N ALA A 113 -17.07 1.88 5.47
CA ALA A 113 -17.02 0.98 4.33
C ALA A 113 -15.99 -0.14 4.52
N LEU A 114 -14.77 0.19 4.97
CA LEU A 114 -13.77 -0.84 5.28
C LEU A 114 -14.16 -1.63 6.54
N LYS A 115 -14.65 -0.95 7.57
CA LYS A 115 -15.04 -1.56 8.84
C LYS A 115 -16.19 -2.56 8.70
N ALA A 116 -17.04 -2.42 7.68
CA ALA A 116 -18.09 -3.39 7.37
C ALA A 116 -17.54 -4.79 7.02
N HIS A 117 -16.27 -4.89 6.63
CA HIS A 117 -15.61 -6.15 6.29
C HIS A 117 -14.66 -6.68 7.37
N LEU A 118 -14.34 -5.86 8.38
CA LEU A 118 -13.27 -6.14 9.35
C LEU A 118 -13.78 -6.05 10.79
N ASP A 119 -13.22 -6.83 11.70
CA ASP A 119 -13.43 -6.60 13.14
C ASP A 119 -12.67 -5.35 13.64
N ASN A 120 -12.81 -5.01 14.94
CA ASN A 120 -12.13 -3.83 15.50
C ASN A 120 -10.60 -3.97 15.53
N GLN A 121 -10.09 -5.17 15.74
CA GLN A 121 -8.66 -5.44 15.74
C GLN A 121 -8.09 -5.31 14.33
N GLU A 122 -8.71 -5.95 13.36
CA GLU A 122 -8.35 -5.88 11.95
C GLU A 122 -8.40 -4.43 11.44
N MET A 123 -9.43 -3.66 11.79
CA MET A 123 -9.50 -2.24 11.39
C MET A 123 -8.33 -1.42 11.92
N PHE A 124 -7.96 -1.62 13.18
CA PHE A 124 -6.77 -0.98 13.75
C PHE A 124 -5.49 -1.44 13.05
N GLU A 125 -5.34 -2.74 12.80
CA GLU A 125 -4.17 -3.30 12.11
C GLU A 125 -4.05 -2.78 10.67
N ALA A 126 -5.15 -2.67 9.91
CA ALA A 126 -5.18 -2.05 8.60
C ALA A 126 -4.72 -0.58 8.65
N THR A 127 -5.18 0.17 9.66
CA THR A 127 -4.75 1.56 9.92
C THR A 127 -3.26 1.64 10.24
N ALA A 128 -2.74 0.73 11.06
CA ALA A 128 -1.33 0.65 11.41
C ALA A 128 -0.46 0.28 10.20
N ILE A 129 -0.93 -0.62 9.33
CA ILE A 129 -0.25 -0.98 8.07
C ILE A 129 -0.13 0.26 7.18
N VAL A 130 -1.22 0.95 6.89
CA VAL A 130 -1.20 2.16 6.04
C VAL A 130 -0.31 3.25 6.64
N SER A 131 -0.36 3.44 7.96
CA SER A 131 0.48 4.42 8.67
C SER A 131 1.96 4.07 8.62
N GLY A 132 2.31 2.80 8.87
CA GLY A 132 3.68 2.30 8.79
C GLY A 132 4.25 2.45 7.38
N TYR A 133 3.45 2.14 6.35
CA TYR A 133 3.89 2.26 4.96
C TYR A 133 4.04 3.71 4.52
N ASN A 134 3.21 4.61 5.06
CA ASN A 134 3.42 6.05 4.89
C ASN A 134 4.75 6.52 5.52
N MET A 135 5.11 5.98 6.68
CA MET A 135 6.39 6.30 7.32
C MET A 135 7.58 5.78 6.52
N ILE A 136 7.61 4.49 6.16
CA ILE A 136 8.79 3.89 5.50
C ILE A 136 9.01 4.43 4.09
N THR A 137 7.96 4.64 3.31
CA THR A 137 8.11 5.20 1.95
C THR A 137 8.80 6.57 1.99
N ARG A 138 8.53 7.39 3.00
CA ARG A 138 9.23 8.69 3.21
C ARG A 138 10.70 8.49 3.58
N ILE A 139 11.04 7.50 4.40
CA ILE A 139 12.44 7.19 4.74
C ILE A 139 13.19 6.69 3.50
N ILE A 140 12.60 5.76 2.74
CA ILE A 140 13.17 5.17 1.53
C ILE A 140 13.51 6.26 0.50
N LEU A 141 12.55 7.14 0.23
CA LEU A 141 12.72 8.21 -0.75
C LEU A 141 13.75 9.24 -0.27
N ALA A 142 13.72 9.63 1.01
CA ALA A 142 14.65 10.60 1.56
C ALA A 142 16.10 10.09 1.65
N THR A 143 16.29 8.77 1.71
CA THR A 143 17.62 8.14 1.83
C THR A 143 18.07 7.41 0.55
N ASP A 144 17.31 7.57 -0.53
CA ASP A 144 17.53 6.97 -1.86
C ASP A 144 17.89 5.48 -1.79
N VAL A 145 17.10 4.71 -1.04
CA VAL A 145 17.35 3.28 -0.90
C VAL A 145 17.24 2.61 -2.26
N GLY A 146 18.35 2.00 -2.70
CA GLY A 146 18.45 1.28 -3.96
C GLY A 146 18.66 2.15 -5.19
N ASP A 147 18.94 3.45 -5.03
CA ASP A 147 19.10 4.43 -6.13
C ASP A 147 17.84 4.52 -7.03
N LEU A 148 16.66 4.47 -6.39
CA LEU A 148 15.34 4.39 -7.04
C LEU A 148 14.40 5.54 -6.69
N ALA A 149 14.83 6.55 -5.92
CA ALA A 149 13.95 7.64 -5.48
C ALA A 149 13.37 8.47 -6.64
N ASN A 150 14.07 8.51 -7.78
CA ASN A 150 13.62 9.23 -8.99
C ASN A 150 13.12 8.29 -10.10
N THR A 151 12.97 6.99 -9.81
CA THR A 151 12.47 6.00 -10.77
C THR A 151 10.96 5.88 -10.64
N GLU A 152 10.25 5.79 -11.77
CA GLU A 152 8.80 5.54 -11.75
C GLU A 152 8.48 4.14 -11.23
N VAL A 153 7.42 4.02 -10.44
CA VAL A 153 6.88 2.72 -10.00
C VAL A 153 6.63 1.86 -11.24
N PRO A 154 7.18 0.64 -11.36
CA PRO A 154 7.13 -0.12 -12.60
C PRO A 154 5.71 -0.52 -12.97
N GLN A 155 5.44 -0.62 -14.27
CA GLN A 155 4.18 -1.17 -14.77
C GLN A 155 4.09 -2.67 -14.44
N VAL A 156 2.89 -3.15 -14.08
CA VAL A 156 2.64 -4.57 -13.80
C VAL A 156 2.65 -5.36 -15.11
N LYS A 157 3.70 -6.15 -15.31
CA LYS A 157 3.83 -7.05 -16.47
C LYS A 157 3.10 -8.37 -16.20
N SER A 158 2.35 -8.85 -17.19
CA SER A 158 1.71 -10.17 -17.10
C SER A 158 2.76 -11.28 -17.09
N LYS A 159 2.61 -12.28 -16.22
CA LYS A 159 3.52 -13.44 -16.19
C LYS A 159 3.36 -14.39 -17.38
N ASN A 160 2.26 -14.28 -18.14
CA ASN A 160 1.91 -15.18 -19.25
C ASN A 160 2.15 -14.57 -20.65
N LYS A 161 3.30 -13.96 -20.91
CA LYS A 161 3.76 -13.69 -22.28
C LYS A 161 5.14 -14.31 -22.49
N LEU A 162 5.12 -15.57 -22.90
CA LEU A 162 6.12 -16.14 -23.82
C LEU A 162 5.62 -15.89 -25.25
#